data_AF-A0A4R5MH04-F1
#
_entry.id   AF-A0A4R5MH04-F1
#
_cell.length_a   1.000
_cell.length_b   1.000
_cell.length_c   1.000
_cell.angle_alpha   90.00
_cell.angle_beta   90.00
_cell.angle_gamma   90.00
#
_symmetry.space_group_name_H-M   'P 1'
#
loop_
_entity.id
_entity.type
_entity.pdbx_description
1 polymer ?
#
loop_
_entity_poly.entity_id
_entity_poly.type
_entity_poly.pdbx_seq_one_letter_code
_entity_poly.pdbx_strand_id
1 'polypeptide(L)'
;MAAGKIKRVGVGILACFTLITLTSYVFDARRRARATECVNATSHNGLYRAQSCLTGTRGNVGDYVGRLYEARTGNLVAETTFDSMDGGVPDFMDDDHAVLFDGGGDSGLIYIPPSLLDRLRAKIP
;
A
#
# COMPACT_ATOMS: atom_id res chain seq x y z
N MET A 1 38.77 32.70 7.87
CA MET A 1 38.38 32.06 6.59
C MET A 1 37.64 30.71 6.74
N ALA A 2 36.95 30.43 7.86
CA ALA A 2 36.33 29.10 8.10
C ALA A 2 34.79 29.02 7.91
N ALA A 3 34.07 30.15 7.96
CA ALA A 3 32.60 30.15 7.99
C ALA A 3 31.93 29.75 6.65
N GLY A 4 32.61 29.93 5.51
CA GLY A 4 32.05 29.59 4.20
C GLY A 4 32.04 28.09 3.87
N LYS A 5 32.96 27.31 4.48
CA LYS A 5 33.05 25.86 4.24
C LYS A 5 31.95 25.08 4.96
N ILE A 6 31.59 25.50 6.18
CA ILE A 6 30.56 24.84 7.00
C ILE A 6 29.17 24.96 6.36
N LYS A 7 28.83 26.12 5.79
CA LYS A 7 27.57 26.29 5.04
C LYS A 7 27.49 25.41 3.80
N ARG A 8 28.60 25.22 3.07
CA ARG A 8 28.64 24.36 1.87
C ARG A 8 28.54 22.88 2.21
N VAL A 9 29.14 22.45 3.32
CA VAL A 9 29.01 21.07 3.83
C VAL A 9 27.58 20.82 4.33
N GLY A 10 26.99 21.76 5.06
CA GLY A 10 25.60 21.66 5.53
C GLY A 10 24.57 21.61 4.39
N VAL A 11 24.76 22.43 3.35
CA VAL A 11 23.93 22.39 2.13
C VAL A 11 24.14 21.08 1.36
N GLY A 12 25.37 20.57 1.29
CA GLY A 12 25.66 19.28 0.69
C GLY A 12 24.97 18.11 1.40
N ILE A 13 24.96 18.12 2.74
CA ILE A 13 24.27 17.08 3.54
C ILE A 13 22.76 17.17 3.37
N LEU A 14 22.18 18.37 3.39
CA LEU A 14 20.75 18.57 3.18
C LEU A 14 20.30 18.16 1.76
N ALA A 15 21.12 18.47 0.76
CA ALA A 15 20.92 18.04 -0.62
C ALA A 15 21.01 16.52 -0.77
N CYS A 16 21.97 15.86 -0.11
CA CYS A 16 22.04 14.41 -0.10
C CYS A 16 20.83 13.77 0.59
N PHE A 17 20.40 14.30 1.73
CA PHE A 17 19.23 13.77 2.45
C PHE A 17 17.94 13.89 1.61
N THR A 18 17.74 15.03 0.95
CA THR A 18 16.59 15.23 0.05
C THR A 18 16.67 14.35 -1.19
N LEU A 19 17.85 14.13 -1.75
CA LEU A 19 18.05 13.18 -2.86
C LEU A 19 17.75 11.74 -2.44
N ILE A 20 18.18 11.34 -1.25
CA ILE A 20 17.92 10.00 -0.70
C ILE A 20 16.41 9.81 -0.46
N THR A 21 15.73 10.77 0.15
CA THR A 21 14.27 10.64 0.38
C THR A 21 13.50 10.61 -0.94
N LEU A 22 13.88 11.43 -1.93
CA LEU A 22 13.27 11.41 -3.27
C LEU A 22 13.52 10.09 -4.00
N THR A 23 14.74 9.55 -3.93
CA THR A 23 15.05 8.26 -4.57
C THR A 23 14.33 7.12 -3.89
N SER A 24 14.27 7.08 -2.56
CA SER A 24 13.46 6.12 -1.80
C SER A 24 11.99 6.21 -2.21
N TYR A 25 11.42 7.42 -2.27
CA TYR A 25 10.04 7.65 -2.69
C TYR A 25 9.78 7.17 -4.12
N VAL A 26 10.68 7.47 -5.06
CA VAL A 26 10.57 7.02 -6.46
C VAL A 26 10.71 5.50 -6.57
N PHE A 27 11.60 4.88 -5.81
CA PHE A 27 11.72 3.42 -5.76
C PHE A 27 10.47 2.77 -5.19
N ASP A 28 9.88 3.34 -4.14
CA ASP A 28 8.67 2.82 -3.51
C ASP A 28 7.45 3.00 -4.43
N ALA A 29 7.33 4.15 -5.08
CA ALA A 29 6.33 4.39 -6.13
C ALA A 29 6.52 3.42 -7.32
N ARG A 30 7.76 3.11 -7.71
CA ARG A 30 8.05 2.10 -8.74
C ARG A 30 7.73 0.68 -8.28
N ARG A 31 7.95 0.33 -7.01
CA ARG A 31 7.51 -0.97 -6.47
C ARG A 31 6.00 -1.08 -6.48
N ARG A 32 5.28 -0.02 -6.06
CA ARG A 32 3.83 0.09 -6.17
C ARG A 32 3.32 0.01 -7.62
N ALA A 33 4.10 0.49 -8.59
CA ALA A 33 3.77 0.39 -10.02
C ALA A 33 4.15 -0.96 -10.66
N ARG A 34 5.10 -1.70 -10.07
CA ARG A 34 5.45 -3.08 -10.44
C ARG A 34 4.59 -4.09 -9.68
N ALA A 35 3.30 -3.83 -9.58
CA ALA A 35 2.38 -4.86 -9.17
C ALA A 35 2.18 -5.81 -10.35
N THR A 36 2.97 -6.89 -10.36
CA THR A 36 3.07 -7.81 -11.50
C THR A 36 1.78 -8.60 -11.70
N GLU A 37 1.04 -8.84 -10.61
CA GLU A 37 -0.28 -9.47 -10.60
C GLU A 37 -1.15 -8.77 -9.56
N CYS A 38 -2.23 -8.13 -10.02
CA CYS A 38 -3.25 -7.58 -9.15
C CYS A 38 -4.58 -8.27 -9.40
N VAL A 39 -5.22 -8.73 -8.34
CA VAL A 39 -6.56 -9.29 -8.36
C VAL A 39 -7.52 -8.27 -7.79
N ASN A 40 -8.70 -8.14 -8.38
CA ASN A 40 -9.70 -7.18 -7.96
C ASN A 40 -11.04 -7.87 -7.71
N ALA A 41 -11.74 -7.40 -6.68
CA ALA A 41 -13.09 -7.81 -6.35
C ALA A 41 -13.93 -6.55 -6.11
N THR A 42 -15.22 -6.65 -6.39
CA THR A 42 -16.19 -5.58 -6.13
C THR A 42 -17.17 -6.09 -5.08
N SER A 43 -17.54 -5.24 -4.13
CA SER A 43 -18.52 -5.60 -3.10
C SER A 43 -19.88 -5.93 -3.71
N HIS A 44 -20.67 -6.72 -3.02
CA HIS A 44 -22.01 -7.12 -3.48
C HIS A 44 -22.92 -5.90 -3.68
N ASN A 45 -22.78 -4.90 -2.82
CA ASN A 45 -23.49 -3.62 -2.91
C ASN A 45 -22.92 -2.62 -3.94
N GLY A 46 -21.76 -2.92 -4.56
CA GLY A 46 -21.10 -2.06 -5.55
C GLY A 46 -20.55 -0.74 -5.01
N LEU A 47 -20.53 -0.54 -3.69
CA LEU A 47 -20.01 0.69 -3.05
C LEU A 47 -18.49 0.67 -2.92
N TYR A 48 -17.89 -0.51 -2.83
CA TYR A 48 -16.47 -0.68 -2.60
C TYR A 48 -15.84 -1.61 -3.64
N ARG A 49 -14.56 -1.37 -3.90
CA ARG A 49 -13.72 -2.21 -4.74
C ARG A 49 -12.46 -2.54 -3.99
N ALA A 50 -12.19 -3.83 -3.81
CA ALA A 50 -10.96 -4.30 -3.22
C ALA A 50 -9.97 -4.70 -4.32
N GLN A 51 -8.69 -4.49 -4.06
CA GLN A 51 -7.60 -4.87 -4.93
C GLN A 51 -6.49 -5.44 -4.08
N SER A 52 -5.99 -6.60 -4.45
CA SER A 52 -4.76 -7.13 -3.91
C SER A 52 -3.69 -7.10 -4.98
N CYS A 53 -2.48 -6.70 -4.62
CA CYS A 53 -1.36 -6.62 -5.55
C CYS A 53 -0.12 -7.23 -4.92
N LEU A 54 0.55 -8.12 -5.67
CA LEU A 54 1.84 -8.68 -5.27
C LEU A 54 2.93 -7.61 -5.42
N THR A 55 3.67 -7.36 -4.34
CA THR A 55 4.73 -6.33 -4.29
C THR A 55 6.15 -6.89 -4.20
N GLY A 56 6.27 -8.14 -3.78
CA GLY A 56 7.55 -8.84 -3.65
C GLY A 56 7.35 -10.31 -3.35
N THR A 57 8.42 -11.09 -3.44
CA THR A 57 8.41 -12.52 -3.12
C THR A 57 9.70 -12.87 -2.39
N ARG A 58 9.58 -13.58 -1.27
CA ARG A 58 10.70 -14.14 -0.50
C ARG A 58 10.58 -15.67 -0.48
N GLY A 59 11.24 -16.33 -1.43
CA GLY A 59 11.10 -17.77 -1.61
C GLY A 59 9.68 -18.12 -2.07
N ASN A 60 8.96 -18.91 -1.27
CA ASN A 60 7.58 -19.33 -1.56
C ASN A 60 6.51 -18.41 -0.93
N VAL A 61 6.92 -17.32 -0.27
CA VAL A 61 6.00 -16.35 0.35
C VAL A 61 5.97 -15.09 -0.51
N GLY A 62 4.78 -14.66 -0.92
CA GLY A 62 4.54 -13.37 -1.57
C GLY A 62 4.20 -12.29 -0.55
N ASP A 63 4.79 -11.11 -0.70
CA ASP A 63 4.44 -9.90 0.04
C ASP A 63 3.30 -9.19 -0.73
N TYR A 64 2.11 -9.08 -0.14
CA TYR A 64 0.92 -8.49 -0.76
C TYR A 64 0.49 -7.19 -0.10
N VAL A 65 -0.14 -6.33 -0.91
CA VAL A 65 -0.81 -5.12 -0.45
C VAL A 65 -2.27 -5.19 -0.85
N GLY A 66 -3.15 -5.28 0.15
CA GLY A 66 -4.60 -5.22 0.02
C GLY A 66 -5.08 -3.77 0.14
N ARG A 67 -5.79 -3.28 -0.86
CA ARG A 67 -6.31 -1.92 -0.96
C ARG A 67 -7.81 -1.95 -1.10
N LEU A 68 -8.48 -1.10 -0.34
CA LEU A 68 -9.92 -0.87 -0.46
C LEU A 68 -10.15 0.52 -1.04
N TYR A 69 -10.91 0.57 -2.13
CA TYR A 69 -11.31 1.79 -2.80
C TYR A 69 -12.82 2.01 -2.69
N GLU A 70 -13.23 3.26 -2.64
CA GLU A 70 -14.62 3.63 -2.87
C GLU A 70 -14.93 3.53 -4.37
N ALA A 71 -15.91 2.73 -4.76
CA ALA A 71 -16.18 2.41 -6.17
C ALA A 71 -16.61 3.62 -7.00
N ARG A 72 -17.33 4.58 -6.38
CA ARG A 72 -17.81 5.80 -7.06
C ARG A 72 -16.68 6.79 -7.37
N THR A 73 -15.78 7.01 -6.42
CA THR A 73 -14.77 8.07 -6.50
C THR A 73 -13.40 7.53 -6.92
N GLY A 74 -13.16 6.24 -6.78
CA GLY A 74 -11.85 5.62 -6.95
C GLY A 74 -10.86 5.96 -5.84
N ASN A 75 -11.32 6.59 -4.75
CA ASN A 75 -10.44 6.98 -3.65
C ASN A 75 -10.04 5.77 -2.82
N LEU A 76 -8.74 5.68 -2.49
CA LEU A 76 -8.25 4.71 -1.51
C LEU A 76 -8.79 5.10 -0.13
N VAL A 77 -9.50 4.17 0.51
CA VAL A 77 -10.13 4.39 1.82
C VAL A 77 -9.51 3.57 2.93
N ALA A 78 -8.81 2.48 2.60
CA ALA A 78 -8.02 1.68 3.53
C ALA A 78 -6.96 0.86 2.77
N GLU A 79 -5.88 0.53 3.44
CA GLU A 79 -4.80 -0.32 2.94
C GLU A 79 -4.32 -1.25 4.06
N THR A 80 -3.98 -2.48 3.70
CA THR A 80 -3.34 -3.46 4.58
C THR A 80 -2.22 -4.16 3.82
N THR A 81 -1.22 -4.62 4.55
CA THR A 81 -0.11 -5.42 4.01
C THR A 81 -0.10 -6.77 4.69
N PHE A 82 0.10 -7.84 3.94
CA PHE A 82 0.09 -9.21 4.46
C PHE A 82 0.97 -10.09 3.59
N ASP A 83 1.45 -11.19 4.17
CA ASP A 83 2.34 -12.13 3.50
C ASP A 83 1.63 -13.46 3.30
N SER A 84 1.71 -14.03 2.10
CA SER A 84 0.88 -15.19 1.77
C SER A 84 1.54 -16.11 0.72
N MET A 85 1.29 -17.41 0.80
CA MET A 85 1.97 -18.43 -0.01
C MET A 85 1.19 -18.80 -1.28
N ASP A 86 -0.13 -18.83 -1.21
CA ASP A 86 -1.05 -19.27 -2.28
C ASP A 86 -1.84 -18.13 -2.93
N GLY A 87 -1.63 -16.88 -2.51
CA GLY A 87 -2.22 -15.72 -3.20
C GLY A 87 -2.61 -14.59 -2.26
N GLY A 88 -3.66 -13.87 -2.60
CA GLY A 88 -4.16 -12.81 -1.74
C GLY A 88 -5.48 -12.30 -2.30
N VAL A 89 -6.34 -13.22 -2.72
CA VAL A 89 -7.55 -12.86 -3.46
C VAL A 89 -8.47 -12.11 -2.51
N PRO A 90 -8.91 -10.89 -2.86
CA PRO A 90 -9.87 -10.17 -2.05
C PRO A 90 -11.23 -10.86 -2.12
N ASP A 91 -11.78 -11.18 -0.96
CA ASP A 91 -13.11 -11.75 -0.81
C ASP A 91 -13.95 -10.90 0.15
N PHE A 92 -15.13 -10.50 -0.29
CA PHE A 92 -16.05 -9.71 0.53
C PHE A 92 -16.93 -10.65 1.34
N MET A 93 -17.09 -10.36 2.62
CA MET A 93 -18.06 -11.09 3.45
C MET A 93 -19.48 -10.89 2.90
N ASP A 94 -20.38 -11.84 3.18
CA ASP A 94 -21.73 -11.91 2.59
C ASP A 94 -22.57 -10.63 2.75
N ASP A 95 -22.34 -9.87 3.81
CA ASP A 95 -23.01 -8.61 4.15
C ASP A 95 -22.14 -7.36 3.86
N ASP A 96 -21.00 -7.54 3.18
CA ASP A 96 -19.98 -6.53 2.89
C ASP A 96 -19.45 -5.78 4.14
N HIS A 97 -19.50 -6.36 5.36
CA HIS A 97 -18.97 -5.70 6.56
C HIS A 97 -17.45 -5.73 6.67
N ALA A 98 -16.79 -6.58 5.89
CA ALA A 98 -15.35 -6.63 5.78
C ALA A 98 -14.94 -7.24 4.43
N VAL A 99 -13.69 -6.97 4.05
CA VAL A 99 -12.99 -7.70 3.00
C VAL A 99 -11.81 -8.44 3.62
N LEU A 100 -11.74 -9.73 3.32
CA LEU A 100 -10.64 -10.61 3.66
C LEU A 100 -9.73 -10.75 2.44
N PHE A 101 -8.44 -10.66 2.67
CA PHE A 101 -7.41 -10.96 1.69
C PHE A 101 -6.72 -12.23 2.18
N ASP A 102 -7.19 -13.38 1.69
CA ASP A 102 -6.66 -14.69 2.04
C ASP A 102 -5.93 -15.29 0.83
N GLY A 103 -4.92 -16.10 1.15
CA GLY A 103 -4.12 -16.83 0.20
C GLY A 103 -3.24 -17.88 0.87
N GLY A 104 -3.58 -18.40 2.04
CA GLY A 104 -2.75 -19.42 2.70
C GLY A 104 -1.52 -18.82 3.39
N GLY A 105 -1.58 -18.74 4.73
CA GLY A 105 -0.55 -18.11 5.55
C GLY A 105 -1.16 -16.99 6.40
N ASP A 106 -0.58 -15.78 6.31
CA ASP A 106 -1.17 -14.60 6.92
C ASP A 106 -2.28 -14.02 6.04
N SER A 107 -3.14 -13.20 6.63
CA SER A 107 -4.29 -12.62 5.93
C SER A 107 -4.46 -11.14 6.25
N GLY A 108 -4.87 -10.38 5.24
CA GLY A 108 -5.28 -9.00 5.44
C GLY A 108 -6.78 -8.93 5.73
N LEU A 109 -7.19 -8.20 6.76
CA LEU A 109 -8.62 -7.92 7.00
C LEU A 109 -8.84 -6.41 7.05
N ILE A 110 -9.80 -5.92 6.27
CA ILE A 110 -10.24 -4.53 6.31
C ILE A 110 -11.73 -4.50 6.61
N TYR A 111 -12.10 -3.88 7.73
CA TYR A 111 -13.50 -3.66 8.10
C TYR A 111 -14.14 -2.52 7.29
N ILE A 112 -15.42 -2.68 6.99
CA ILE A 112 -16.24 -1.76 6.22
C ILE A 112 -17.47 -1.35 7.06
N PRO A 113 -17.77 -0.04 7.19
CA PRO A 113 -16.98 1.09 6.68
C PRO A 113 -15.63 1.23 7.40
N PRO A 114 -14.56 1.60 6.68
CA PRO A 114 -13.24 1.75 7.28
C PRO A 114 -13.22 2.88 8.31
N SER A 115 -12.38 2.73 9.33
CA SER A 115 -12.28 3.73 10.39
C SER A 115 -11.72 5.06 9.85
N LEU A 116 -11.97 6.15 10.56
CA LEU A 116 -11.39 7.46 10.20
C LEU A 116 -9.86 7.41 10.19
N LEU A 117 -9.25 6.58 11.04
CA LEU A 117 -7.79 6.40 11.10
C LEU A 117 -7.28 5.69 9.84
N ASP A 118 -7.96 4.66 9.36
CA ASP A 118 -7.57 3.93 8.14
C ASP A 118 -7.70 4.82 6.91
N ARG A 119 -8.77 5.63 6.84
CA ARG A 119 -8.94 6.65 5.80
C ARG A 119 -7.86 7.71 5.80
N LEU A 120 -7.37 8.11 6.98
CA LEU A 120 -6.26 9.06 7.09
C LEU A 120 -4.94 8.42 6.67
N ARG A 121 -4.66 7.19 7.13
CA ARG A 121 -3.47 6.45 6.71
C ARG A 121 -3.44 6.20 5.20
N ALA A 122 -4.58 5.86 4.60
CA ALA A 122 -4.70 5.67 3.15
C ALA A 122 -4.39 6.95 2.34
N LYS A 123 -4.54 8.14 2.92
CA LYS A 123 -4.19 9.41 2.26
C LYS A 123 -2.73 9.80 2.43
N ILE A 124 -2.01 9.16 3.34
CA ILE A 124 -0.60 9.45 3.62
C ILE A 124 0.21 8.41 2.83
N PRO A 125 0.95 8.83 1.78
CA PRO A 125 1.65 7.91 0.89
C PRO A 125 2.80 7.19 1.56
#